data_AF-A0A3C0L9J2-F1
#
_entry.id   AF-A0A3C0L9J2-F1
#
_cell.length_a   1.000
_cell.length_b   1.000
_cell.length_c   1.000
_cell.angle_alpha   90.00
_cell.angle_beta   90.00
_cell.angle_gamma   90.00
#
_symmetry.space_group_name_H-M   'P 1'
#
loop_
_entity.id
_entity.type
_entity.pdbx_description
1 polymer ?
#
loop_
_entity_poly.entity_id
_entity_poly.type
_entity_poly.pdbx_seq_one_letter_code
_entity_poly.pdbx_strand_id
1 'polypeptide(L)' 'AIGPSANPLVARSASGVKINQWGYFIIDDNTKTTSKEGIFAGGDIVRGSATVISAVGDGKVAARAIDEFLSSGRSLRK' A
#
# COMPACT_ATOMS: atom_id res chain seq x y z
N ALA A 1 1.69 -21.18 16.80
CA ALA A 1 0.90 -20.39 15.82
C ALA A 1 1.75 -20.22 14.56
N ILE A 2 1.18 -20.44 13.36
CA ILE A 2 1.93 -20.51 12.07
C ILE A 2 2.03 -19.14 11.36
N GLY A 3 1.32 -18.12 11.85
CA GLY A 3 1.35 -16.74 11.31
C GLY A 3 0.29 -16.49 10.23
N PRO A 4 -0.19 -15.24 10.08
CA PRO A 4 -1.18 -14.87 9.05
C PRO A 4 -0.53 -14.72 7.66
N SER A 5 -1.34 -14.94 6.62
CA SER A 5 -0.99 -14.70 5.21
C SER A 5 -1.91 -13.64 4.61
N ALA A 6 -1.50 -13.02 3.49
CA ALA A 6 -2.32 -12.05 2.77
C ALA A 6 -3.67 -12.66 2.37
N ASN A 7 -4.75 -11.87 2.49
CA ASN A 7 -6.07 -12.32 2.06
C ASN A 7 -6.16 -12.28 0.51
N PRO A 8 -6.35 -13.43 -0.17
CA PRO A 8 -6.40 -13.47 -1.64
C PRO A 8 -7.53 -12.65 -2.25
N LEU A 9 -8.62 -12.40 -1.51
CA LEU A 9 -9.72 -11.58 -2.00
C LEU A 9 -9.31 -10.11 -2.14
N VAL A 10 -8.52 -9.58 -1.21
CA VAL A 10 -8.04 -8.18 -1.25
C VAL A 10 -7.15 -7.96 -2.47
N ALA A 11 -6.25 -8.91 -2.72
CA ALA A 11 -5.39 -8.92 -3.90
C ALA A 11 -6.20 -8.98 -5.21
N ARG A 12 -7.25 -9.82 -5.28
CA ARG A 12 -8.09 -9.98 -6.47
C ARG A 12 -9.04 -8.80 -6.71
N SER A 13 -9.56 -8.17 -5.65
CA SER A 13 -10.48 -7.04 -5.77
C SER A 13 -9.77 -5.76 -6.25
N ALA A 14 -8.48 -5.62 -5.95
CA ALA A 14 -7.67 -4.47 -6.35
C ALA A 14 -7.20 -4.59 -7.81
N SER A 15 -8.15 -4.51 -8.75
CA SER A 15 -7.87 -4.61 -10.19
C SER A 15 -6.80 -3.62 -10.67
N GLY A 16 -5.73 -4.14 -11.27
CA GLY A 16 -4.60 -3.34 -11.78
C GLY A 16 -3.50 -3.03 -10.77
N VAL A 17 -3.60 -3.53 -9.54
CA VAL A 17 -2.53 -3.44 -8.55
C VAL A 17 -1.63 -4.67 -8.62
N LYS A 18 -0.32 -4.46 -8.77
CA LYS A 18 0.68 -5.53 -8.76
C LYS A 18 0.86 -6.09 -7.35
N ILE A 19 0.91 -7.42 -7.28
CA ILE A 19 1.21 -8.18 -6.07
C ILE A 19 2.50 -8.96 -6.25
N ASN A 20 3.16 -9.30 -5.15
CA ASN A 20 4.25 -10.27 -5.16
C ASN A 20 3.71 -11.72 -5.15
N GLN A 21 4.61 -12.69 -5.24
CA GLN A 21 4.27 -14.13 -5.21
C GLN A 21 3.54 -14.60 -3.94
N TRP A 22 3.55 -13.79 -2.87
CA TRP A 22 2.92 -14.08 -1.58
C TRP A 22 1.58 -13.35 -1.38
N GLY A 23 1.12 -12.60 -2.38
CA GLY A 23 -0.17 -11.89 -2.35
C GLY A 23 -0.14 -10.51 -1.67
N TYR A 24 1.04 -9.98 -1.34
CA TYR A 24 1.18 -8.62 -0.79
C TYR A 24 1.32 -7.59 -1.91
N PHE A 25 0.82 -6.37 -1.68
CA PHE A 25 0.90 -5.30 -2.67
C PHE A 25 2.33 -4.78 -2.84
N ILE A 26 2.73 -4.59 -4.11
CA ILE A 26 3.99 -3.94 -4.45
C ILE A 26 3.75 -2.43 -4.48
N ILE A 27 4.54 -1.70 -3.71
CA ILE A 27 4.42 -0.26 -3.53
C ILE A 27 5.76 0.46 -3.66
N ASP A 28 5.70 1.77 -3.87
CA ASP A 28 6.82 2.68 -3.66
C ASP A 28 6.95 3.03 -2.17
N ASP A 29 8.15 2.91 -1.59
CA ASP A 29 8.31 3.07 -0.14
C ASP A 29 8.25 4.52 0.35
N ASN A 30 8.50 5.50 -0.52
CA ASN A 30 8.51 6.91 -0.17
C ASN A 30 7.11 7.54 -0.20
N THR A 31 6.24 7.02 -1.07
CA THR A 31 4.91 7.57 -1.34
C THR A 31 3.78 6.60 -1.00
N LYS A 32 4.10 5.32 -0.80
CA LYS A 32 3.13 4.22 -0.59
C LYS A 32 2.15 4.04 -1.74
N THR A 33 2.48 4.55 -2.93
CA THR A 33 1.70 4.32 -4.15
C THR A 33 1.87 2.89 -4.61
N THR A 34 0.78 2.29 -5.09
CA THR A 34 0.83 1.01 -5.79
C THR A 34 1.18 1.21 -7.27
N SER A 35 1.19 0.12 -8.05
CA SER A 35 1.33 0.19 -9.51
C SER A 35 0.17 0.89 -10.22
N LYS A 36 -0.95 1.13 -9.55
CA LYS A 36 -2.11 1.83 -10.10
C LYS A 36 -2.22 3.21 -9.47
N GLU A 37 -2.28 4.21 -10.34
CA GLU A 37 -2.40 5.61 -9.92
C GLU A 37 -3.65 5.84 -9.06
N GLY A 38 -3.51 6.65 -8.02
CA GLY A 38 -4.56 6.93 -7.04
C GLY A 38 -4.85 5.80 -6.06
N ILE A 39 -4.14 4.67 -6.13
CA ILE A 39 -4.23 3.58 -5.14
C ILE A 39 -2.96 3.52 -4.30
N PHE A 40 -3.16 3.55 -2.98
CA PHE A 40 -2.10 3.55 -1.97
C PHE A 40 -2.29 2.35 -1.03
N ALA A 41 -1.20 1.82 -0.48
CA ALA A 41 -1.24 0.70 0.46
C ALA A 41 -0.12 0.79 1.52
N GLY A 42 -0.42 0.31 2.73
CA GLY A 42 0.51 0.34 3.85
C GLY A 42 0.14 -0.68 4.93
N GLY A 43 1.05 -0.93 5.87
CA GLY A 43 0.88 -1.92 6.93
C GLY A 43 1.07 -3.36 6.47
N ASP A 44 0.38 -4.29 7.12
CA ASP A 44 0.62 -5.73 6.97
C ASP A 44 0.30 -6.26 5.57
N ILE A 45 -0.59 -5.60 4.81
CA ILE A 45 -0.90 -5.96 3.42
C ILE A 45 0.27 -5.71 2.45
N VAL A 46 1.29 -4.97 2.90
CA VAL A 46 2.54 -4.72 2.17
C VAL A 46 3.68 -5.55 2.76
N ARG A 47 3.80 -5.60 4.10
CA ARG A 47 4.98 -6.14 4.79
C ARG A 47 4.83 -7.55 5.35
N GLY A 48 3.63 -8.13 5.39
CA GLY A 48 3.35 -9.29 6.23
C GLY A 48 3.24 -8.90 7.71
N SER A 49 3.40 -9.86 8.64
CA SER A 49 3.30 -9.62 10.09
C SER A 49 4.36 -8.64 10.60
N ALA A 50 4.09 -7.33 10.45
CA ALA A 50 4.95 -6.25 10.87
C ALA A 50 4.53 -5.73 12.24
N THR A 51 5.27 -4.75 12.75
CA THR A 51 4.94 -4.10 14.02
C THR A 51 3.88 -3.01 13.81
N VAL A 52 3.09 -2.74 14.85
CA VAL A 52 2.10 -1.65 14.85
C VAL A 52 2.75 -0.31 14.49
N ILE A 53 3.97 -0.03 14.96
CA ILE A 53 4.65 1.23 14.66
C ILE A 53 4.99 1.36 13.17
N SER A 54 5.35 0.25 12.50
CA SER A 54 5.59 0.25 11.05
C SER A 54 4.31 0.53 10.27
N ALA A 55 3.19 -0.11 10.66
CA ALA A 55 1.90 0.11 10.01
C ALA A 55 1.39 1.55 10.17
N VAL A 56 1.56 2.14 11.37
CA VAL A 56 1.24 3.56 11.60
C VAL A 56 2.16 4.48 10.79
N GLY A 57 3.45 4.14 10.69
CA GLY A 57 4.42 4.85 9.86
C GLY A 57 3.98 4.91 8.39
N ASP A 58 3.57 3.78 7.83
CA ASP A 58 3.04 3.73 6.47
C ASP A 58 1.79 4.55 6.29
N GLY A 59 0.87 4.50 7.26
CA GLY A 59 -0.36 5.28 7.24
C GLY A 59 -0.07 6.78 7.13
N LYS A 60 0.94 7.27 7.86
CA LYS A 60 1.37 8.68 7.79
C LYS A 60 1.93 9.05 6.42
N VAL A 61 2.79 8.21 5.84
CA VAL A 61 3.38 8.45 4.52
C VAL A 61 2.31 8.41 3.44
N ALA A 62 1.45 7.39 3.47
CA ALA A 62 0.33 7.25 2.52
C ALA A 62 -0.65 8.42 2.63
N ALA A 63 -1.00 8.87 3.83
CA ALA A 63 -1.88 10.02 4.03
C ALA A 63 -1.32 11.30 3.41
N ARG A 64 -0.02 11.57 3.60
CA ARG A 64 0.66 12.72 3.00
C ARG A 64 0.66 12.64 1.47
N ALA A 65 0.94 11.47 0.91
CA ALA A 65 0.92 11.28 -0.53
C ALA A 65 -0.49 11.38 -1.12
N ILE A 66 -1.51 10.90 -0.41
CA ILE A 66 -2.93 11.07 -0.80
C ILE A 66 -3.30 12.55 -0.80
N ASP A 67 -2.93 13.28 0.24
CA ASP A 67 -3.19 14.72 0.36
C ASP A 67 -2.55 15.50 -0.79
N GLU A 68 -1.27 15.22 -1.08
CA GLU A 68 -0.57 15.82 -2.20
C GLU A 68 -1.22 15.47 -3.53
N PHE A 69 -1.53 14.19 -3.75
CA PHE A 69 -2.19 13.69 -4.97
C PHE A 69 -3.54 14.39 -5.21
N LEU A 70 -4.35 14.56 -4.17
CA LEU A 70 -5.65 15.22 -4.29
C LEU A 70 -5.48 16.73 -4.53
N SER A 71 -4.53 17.36 -3.84
CA SER A 71 -4.25 18.80 -3.94
C SER A 71 -3.65 19.21 -5.28
N SER A 72 -2.92 18.31 -5.94
CA SER A 72 -2.25 18.55 -7.23
C SER A 72 -3.11 18.24 -8.46
N GLY A 73 -4.39 17.90 -8.28
CA GLY A 73 -5.28 17.54 -9.39
C GLY A 73 -5.18 16.07 -9.81
N ARG A 74 -4.93 15.16 -8.86
CA ARG A 74 -4.81 13.70 -9.05
C ARG A 74 -3.53 13.30 -9.79
N SER A 75 -2.41 13.94 -9.47
CA SER A 75 -1.10 13.57 -10.01
C SER A 75 0.02 13.87 -9.01
N LEU A 76 0.77 12.86 -8.57
CA LEU A 76 1.94 13.09 -7.73
C LEU A 76 3.03 13.76 -8.55
N ARG A 77 3.57 14.88 -8.07
CA ARG A 77 4.76 15.49 -8.68
C ARG A 77 5.93 14.57 -8.37
N LYS A 78 6.39 13.84 -9.38
CA LYS A 78 7.60 13.00 -9.29
C LYS A 78 8.85 13.83 -9.44
#